data_AF-A0A101UT12-F1
#
_entry.id   AF-A0A101UT12-F1
#
_cell.length_a   1.000
_cell.length_b   1.000
_cell.length_c   1.000
_cell.angle_alpha   90.00
_cell.angle_beta   90.00
_cell.angle_gamma   90.00
#
_symmetry.space_group_name_H-M   'P 1'
#
loop_
_entity.id
_entity.type
_entity.pdbx_description
1 polymer ?
#
loop_
_entity_poly.entity_id
_entity_poly.type
_entity_poly.pdbx_seq_one_letter_code
_entity_poly.pdbx_strand_id
1 'polypeptide(L)'
;MVEGVQGVVAAVWFAVAGSVLGLALLGLALLAALGLGAYTVYRMSDPADTLDIGIRIDGSRISVKAPVCPTDLVERVEVFDGRSEEPLWQATGPKTPEARRGTITLWQKADFLSSKPEAGPRRLPKELDVSIEYAGVDDGTGNVFSVSEVAAAHVPEGQYWTDHGPMTAQDIDDQLKCSSAGESPSRLQ
;
A
#
# COMPACT_ATOMS: atom_id res chain seq x y z
N MET A 1 -22.94 60.81 48.05
CA MET A 1 -23.46 60.30 46.76
C MET A 1 -22.28 59.80 45.91
N VAL A 2 -21.55 58.78 46.36
CA VAL A 2 -20.43 58.18 45.60
C VAL A 2 -20.30 56.70 45.96
N GLU A 3 -21.37 55.91 45.83
CA GLU A 3 -21.32 54.45 46.05
C GLU A 3 -21.90 53.62 44.89
N GLY A 4 -22.40 54.26 43.83
CA GLY A 4 -23.07 53.55 42.72
C GLY A 4 -22.18 53.14 41.54
N VAL A 5 -20.95 53.64 41.43
CA VAL A 5 -20.16 53.51 40.19
C VAL A 5 -19.14 52.35 40.23
N GLN A 6 -18.63 51.97 41.41
CA GLN A 6 -17.59 50.92 41.49
C GLN A 6 -18.13 49.50 41.30
N GLY A 7 -19.39 49.22 41.67
CA GLY A 7 -19.99 47.89 41.50
C GLY A 7 -20.26 47.52 40.03
N VAL A 8 -20.57 48.52 39.18
CA VAL A 8 -20.90 48.30 37.77
C VAL A 8 -19.65 48.01 36.94
N VAL A 9 -18.53 48.67 37.24
CA VAL A 9 -17.28 48.47 36.49
C VAL A 9 -16.72 47.07 36.73
N ALA A 10 -16.73 46.57 37.97
CA ALA A 10 -16.25 45.22 38.29
C ALA A 10 -17.10 44.13 37.61
N ALA A 11 -18.43 44.25 37.62
CA ALA A 11 -19.33 43.27 36.99
C ALA A 11 -19.15 43.18 35.46
N VAL A 12 -18.82 44.29 34.79
CA VAL A 12 -18.56 44.31 33.34
C VAL A 12 -17.26 43.60 32.98
N TRP A 13 -16.19 43.73 33.78
CA TRP A 13 -14.92 43.02 33.53
C TRP A 13 -15.05 41.49 33.69
N PHE A 14 -15.84 41.01 34.66
CA PHE A 14 -16.08 39.55 34.82
C PHE A 14 -16.94 38.96 33.70
N ALA A 15 -17.93 39.69 33.18
CA ALA A 15 -18.75 39.25 32.05
C ALA A 15 -17.94 39.20 30.73
N VAL A 16 -17.04 40.16 30.51
CA VAL A 16 -16.18 40.20 29.31
C VAL A 16 -15.09 39.13 29.37
N ALA A 17 -14.45 38.92 30.53
CA ALA A 17 -13.45 37.86 30.70
C ALA A 17 -14.06 36.45 30.55
N GLY A 18 -15.26 36.21 31.07
CA GLY A 18 -16.00 34.96 30.87
C GLY A 18 -16.39 34.71 29.42
N SER A 19 -16.73 35.78 28.68
CA SER A 19 -17.11 35.70 27.25
C SER A 19 -15.91 35.40 26.35
N VAL A 20 -14.74 36.00 26.62
CA VAL A 20 -13.50 35.73 25.87
C VAL A 20 -12.98 34.32 26.15
N LEU A 21 -13.05 33.85 27.40
CA LEU A 21 -12.66 32.47 27.74
C LEU A 21 -13.63 31.44 27.12
N GLY A 22 -14.93 31.73 27.12
CA GLY A 22 -15.96 30.88 26.50
C GLY A 22 -15.79 30.77 24.98
N LEU A 23 -15.54 31.89 24.29
CA LEU A 23 -15.27 31.89 22.84
C LEU A 23 -13.96 31.19 22.49
N ALA A 24 -12.91 31.34 23.30
CA ALA A 24 -11.64 30.66 23.11
C ALA A 24 -11.77 29.13 23.29
N LEU A 25 -12.51 28.67 24.31
CA LEU A 25 -12.78 27.25 24.53
C LEU A 25 -13.66 26.65 23.43
N LEU A 26 -14.66 27.39 22.94
CA LEU A 26 -15.50 26.95 21.81
C LEU A 26 -14.69 26.85 20.51
N GLY A 27 -13.81 27.83 20.26
CA GLY A 27 -12.90 27.82 19.11
C GLY A 27 -11.91 26.65 19.15
N LEU A 28 -11.34 26.35 20.32
CA LEU A 28 -10.48 25.19 20.54
C LEU A 28 -11.22 23.86 20.32
N ALA A 29 -12.46 23.74 20.80
CA ALA A 29 -13.27 22.54 20.59
C ALA A 29 -13.62 22.31 19.11
N LEU A 30 -13.94 23.38 18.38
CA LEU A 30 -14.17 23.32 16.92
C LEU A 30 -12.91 22.92 16.16
N LEU A 31 -11.75 23.48 16.51
CA LEU A 31 -10.46 23.11 15.91
C LEU A 31 -10.08 21.66 16.23
N ALA A 32 -10.33 21.19 17.46
CA ALA A 32 -10.10 19.80 17.84
C ALA A 32 -11.02 18.83 17.09
N ALA A 33 -12.30 19.18 16.91
CA ALA A 33 -13.24 18.37 16.15
C ALA A 33 -12.88 18.28 14.65
N LEU A 34 -12.46 19.41 14.05
CA LEU A 34 -11.97 19.44 12.67
C LEU A 34 -10.64 18.69 12.52
N GLY A 35 -9.73 18.82 13.49
CA GLY A 35 -8.46 18.09 13.52
C GLY A 35 -8.65 16.58 13.66
N LEU A 36 -9.58 16.13 14.52
CA LEU A 36 -9.93 14.71 14.63
C LEU A 36 -10.56 14.18 13.34
N GLY A 37 -11.45 14.95 12.71
CA GLY A 37 -12.07 14.56 11.44
C GLY A 37 -11.08 14.46 10.28
N ALA A 38 -10.15 15.42 10.18
CA ALA A 38 -9.08 15.36 9.18
C ALA A 38 -8.13 14.18 9.44
N TYR A 39 -7.79 13.92 10.70
CA TYR A 39 -6.94 12.78 11.07
C TYR A 39 -7.60 11.43 10.81
N THR A 40 -8.90 11.27 11.08
CA THR A 40 -9.61 10.02 10.77
C THR A 40 -9.78 9.80 9.28
N VAL A 41 -10.08 10.83 8.50
CA VAL A 41 -10.13 10.74 7.03
C VAL A 41 -8.76 10.41 6.44
N TYR A 42 -7.69 11.05 6.95
CA TYR A 42 -6.31 10.75 6.54
C TYR A 42 -5.95 9.29 6.85
N ARG A 43 -6.24 8.80 8.07
CA ARG A 43 -6.03 7.39 8.47
C ARG A 43 -6.85 6.38 7.68
N MET A 44 -7.99 6.77 7.12
CA MET A 44 -8.78 5.92 6.24
C MET A 44 -8.27 5.91 4.80
N SER A 45 -7.51 6.94 4.40
CA SER A 45 -7.01 7.12 3.03
C SER A 45 -5.60 6.58 2.84
N ASP A 46 -4.83 6.49 3.92
CA ASP A 46 -3.47 5.95 3.95
C ASP A 46 -3.48 4.72 4.87
N PRO A 47 -3.89 3.54 4.35
CA PRO A 47 -3.84 2.32 5.16
C PRO A 47 -2.39 2.11 5.56
N ALA A 48 -2.15 2.08 6.87
CA ALA A 48 -0.82 2.15 7.48
C ALA A 48 0.15 1.01 7.13
N ASP A 49 -0.23 0.08 6.24
CA ASP A 49 0.60 -1.03 5.78
C ASP A 49 0.22 -1.33 4.31
N THR A 50 0.70 -0.52 3.36
CA THR A 50 0.75 -0.96 1.96
C THR A 50 1.75 -2.10 1.88
N LEU A 51 1.28 -3.31 1.59
CA LEU A 51 2.14 -4.47 1.44
C LEU A 51 3.20 -4.21 0.37
N ASP A 52 4.47 -4.41 0.72
CA ASP A 52 5.57 -4.31 -0.24
C ASP A 52 5.49 -5.46 -1.24
N ILE A 53 5.54 -5.10 -2.51
CA ILE A 53 5.97 -5.99 -3.59
C ILE A 53 7.44 -5.69 -3.85
N GLY A 54 8.23 -6.74 -4.05
CA GLY A 54 9.63 -6.62 -4.41
C GLY A 54 9.88 -6.75 -5.90
N ILE A 55 10.82 -6.00 -6.45
CA ILE A 55 11.33 -6.14 -7.82
C ILE A 55 12.84 -6.37 -7.84
N ARG A 56 13.31 -7.12 -8.84
CA ARG A 56 14.73 -7.35 -9.09
C ARG A 56 15.00 -7.26 -10.58
N ILE A 57 16.03 -6.51 -10.96
CA ILE A 57 16.48 -6.34 -12.34
C ILE A 57 17.92 -6.85 -12.46
N ASP A 58 18.09 -8.04 -13.03
CA ASP A 58 19.40 -8.62 -13.34
C ASP A 58 19.63 -8.58 -14.86
N GLY A 59 20.22 -7.48 -15.34
CA GLY A 59 20.41 -7.27 -16.77
C GLY A 59 19.07 -7.19 -17.52
N SER A 60 18.76 -8.22 -18.32
CA SER A 60 17.48 -8.31 -19.03
C SER A 60 16.41 -9.14 -18.30
N ARG A 61 16.76 -9.80 -17.20
CA ARG A 61 15.80 -10.58 -16.40
C ARG A 61 15.18 -9.67 -15.36
N ILE A 62 13.86 -9.57 -15.36
CA ILE A 62 13.10 -8.86 -14.34
C ILE A 62 12.24 -9.87 -13.60
N SER A 63 12.40 -9.92 -12.29
CA SER A 63 11.60 -10.76 -11.42
C SER A 63 10.92 -9.93 -10.35
N VAL A 64 9.70 -10.31 -10.02
CA VAL A 64 8.85 -9.67 -9.03
C VAL A 64 8.50 -10.70 -7.96
N LYS A 65 8.40 -10.26 -6.71
CA LYS A 65 7.90 -11.05 -5.60
C LYS A 65 6.70 -10.35 -4.96
N ALA A 66 5.53 -10.93 -5.14
CA ALA A 66 4.31 -10.58 -4.41
C ALA A 66 4.25 -11.30 -3.05
N PRO A 67 3.67 -10.68 -2.02
CA PRO A 67 3.35 -11.34 -0.76
C PRO A 67 2.19 -12.33 -0.95
N VAL A 68 2.36 -13.61 -0.62
CA VAL A 68 1.34 -14.65 -0.82
C VAL A 68 1.24 -15.55 0.42
N CYS A 69 0.02 -15.78 0.92
CA CYS A 69 -0.19 -16.79 1.95
C CYS A 69 0.01 -18.21 1.38
N PRO A 70 0.39 -19.21 2.19
CA PRO A 70 0.66 -20.57 1.69
C PRO A 70 -0.50 -21.24 0.93
N THR A 71 -1.74 -20.82 1.19
CA THR A 71 -2.97 -21.33 0.55
C THR A 71 -3.37 -20.56 -0.70
N ASP A 72 -2.83 -19.37 -0.88
CA ASP A 72 -3.23 -18.45 -1.94
C ASP A 72 -2.35 -18.70 -3.16
N LEU A 73 -2.90 -18.39 -4.34
CA LEU A 73 -2.22 -18.62 -5.61
C LEU A 73 -2.40 -17.40 -6.49
N VAL A 74 -1.34 -17.01 -7.18
CA VAL A 74 -1.43 -15.99 -8.24
C VAL A 74 -2.25 -16.54 -9.40
N GLU A 75 -3.19 -15.73 -9.89
CA GLU A 75 -4.00 -16.02 -11.08
C GLU A 75 -3.52 -15.23 -12.30
N ARG A 76 -3.32 -13.92 -12.13
CA ARG A 76 -2.98 -12.99 -13.20
C ARG A 76 -1.91 -12.00 -12.75
N VAL A 77 -1.07 -11.61 -13.70
CA VAL A 77 -0.07 -10.55 -13.55
C VAL A 77 -0.22 -9.60 -14.72
N GLU A 78 -0.24 -8.31 -14.44
CA GLU A 78 -0.26 -7.24 -15.43
C GLU A 78 0.86 -6.25 -15.15
N VAL A 79 1.43 -5.70 -16.22
CA VAL A 79 2.54 -4.75 -16.17
C VAL A 79 2.21 -3.59 -17.07
N PHE A 80 2.30 -2.37 -16.53
CA PHE A 80 2.02 -1.11 -17.20
C PHE A 80 3.27 -0.23 -17.21
N ASP A 81 3.22 0.85 -17.97
CA ASP A 81 4.29 1.84 -18.06
C ASP A 81 4.17 2.98 -17.01
N GLY A 82 3.22 2.85 -16.08
CA GLY A 82 2.87 3.85 -15.06
C GLY A 82 2.08 5.05 -15.58
N ARG A 83 1.68 5.08 -16.86
CA ARG A 83 0.99 6.22 -17.49
C ARG A 83 -0.24 5.84 -18.31
N SER A 84 -0.25 4.63 -18.84
CA SER A 84 -1.30 4.09 -19.70
C SER A 84 -2.14 3.06 -18.95
N GLU A 85 -3.43 2.99 -19.28
CA GLU A 85 -4.33 1.92 -18.85
C GLU A 85 -4.14 0.63 -19.68
N GLU A 86 -3.43 0.69 -20.81
CA GLU A 86 -3.11 -0.48 -21.61
C GLU A 86 -1.85 -1.17 -21.06
N PRO A 87 -1.92 -2.48 -20.73
CA PRO A 87 -0.76 -3.18 -20.18
C PRO A 87 0.33 -3.36 -21.24
N LEU A 88 1.57 -3.06 -20.86
CA LEU A 88 2.77 -3.45 -21.61
C LEU A 88 2.90 -4.97 -21.72
N TRP A 89 2.41 -5.68 -20.70
CA TRP A 89 2.38 -7.13 -20.65
C TRP A 89 1.37 -7.64 -19.66
N GLN A 90 0.78 -8.79 -19.98
CA GLN A 90 -0.09 -9.52 -19.07
C GLN A 90 0.12 -11.01 -19.23
N ALA A 91 -0.01 -11.75 -18.14
CA ALA A 91 0.03 -13.20 -18.15
C ALA A 91 -0.97 -13.80 -17.15
N THR A 92 -1.48 -14.97 -17.47
CA THR A 92 -2.47 -15.68 -16.65
C THR A 92 -2.15 -17.15 -16.51
N GLY A 93 -2.58 -17.72 -15.39
CA GLY A 93 -2.41 -19.12 -15.06
C GLY A 93 -0.93 -19.50 -14.92
N PRO A 94 -0.25 -19.08 -13.85
CA PRO A 94 1.11 -19.52 -13.57
C PRO A 94 1.19 -21.05 -13.53
N LYS A 95 2.22 -21.61 -14.16
CA LYS A 95 2.43 -23.06 -14.29
C LYS A 95 3.46 -23.58 -13.30
N THR A 96 4.46 -22.78 -12.96
CA THR A 96 5.52 -23.15 -12.01
C THR A 96 5.06 -22.95 -10.57
N PRO A 97 5.54 -23.77 -9.62
CA PRO A 97 5.26 -23.57 -8.20
C PRO A 97 5.69 -22.18 -7.69
N GLU A 98 6.78 -21.65 -8.22
CA GLU A 98 7.34 -20.35 -7.84
C GLU A 98 6.42 -19.20 -8.26
N ALA A 99 5.96 -19.21 -9.52
CA ALA A 99 5.09 -18.17 -10.05
C ALA A 99 3.69 -18.22 -9.41
N ARG A 100 3.19 -19.42 -9.07
CA ARG A 100 1.96 -19.56 -8.28
C ARG A 100 2.09 -18.95 -6.89
N ARG A 101 3.28 -19.02 -6.27
CA ARG A 101 3.60 -18.43 -4.96
C ARG A 101 4.17 -17.01 -5.05
N GLY A 102 3.80 -16.27 -6.10
CA GLY A 102 4.14 -14.85 -6.22
C GLY A 102 5.57 -14.54 -6.66
N THR A 103 6.43 -15.53 -6.93
CA THR A 103 7.77 -15.28 -7.51
C THR A 103 7.67 -15.35 -9.03
N ILE A 104 7.53 -14.20 -9.68
CA ILE A 104 7.20 -14.08 -11.09
C ILE A 104 8.42 -13.57 -11.86
N THR A 105 8.78 -14.24 -12.96
CA THR A 105 9.69 -13.65 -13.96
C THR A 105 8.86 -13.00 -15.07
N LEU A 106 8.99 -11.68 -15.23
CA LEU A 106 8.25 -10.93 -16.23
C LEU A 106 8.67 -11.34 -17.65
N TRP A 107 7.70 -11.35 -18.57
CA TRP A 107 7.88 -11.77 -19.98
C TRP A 107 8.39 -13.22 -20.17
N GLN A 108 8.32 -14.07 -19.15
CA GLN A 108 8.69 -15.47 -19.24
C GLN A 108 7.48 -16.33 -19.67
N LYS A 109 7.14 -16.33 -20.96
CA LYS A 109 5.98 -17.07 -21.52
C LYS A 109 5.90 -18.54 -21.06
N ALA A 110 7.05 -19.20 -20.93
CA ALA A 110 7.11 -20.60 -20.54
C ALA A 110 6.51 -20.86 -19.14
N ASP A 111 6.40 -19.85 -18.29
CA ASP A 111 5.93 -19.98 -16.91
C ASP A 111 4.41 -19.81 -16.78
N PHE A 112 3.70 -19.42 -17.85
CA PHE A 112 2.26 -19.10 -17.82
C PHE A 112 1.47 -19.89 -18.86
N LEU A 113 0.17 -20.08 -18.62
CA LEU A 113 -0.75 -20.66 -19.60
C LEU A 113 -0.97 -19.71 -20.78
N SER A 114 -1.11 -18.41 -20.49
CA SER A 114 -1.23 -17.35 -21.49
C SER A 114 -0.36 -16.17 -21.09
N SER A 115 0.30 -15.55 -22.07
CA SER A 115 1.03 -14.30 -21.87
C SER A 115 1.06 -13.49 -23.16
N LYS A 116 0.84 -12.18 -23.08
CA LYS A 116 0.91 -11.28 -24.24
C LYS A 116 1.42 -9.89 -23.84
N PRO A 117 2.23 -9.23 -24.68
CA PRO A 117 2.95 -9.81 -25.83
C PRO A 117 3.97 -10.87 -25.38
N GLU A 118 4.47 -11.70 -26.30
CA GLU A 118 5.39 -12.80 -25.93
C GLU A 118 6.77 -12.34 -25.46
N ALA A 119 7.19 -11.16 -25.91
CA ALA A 119 8.49 -10.58 -25.58
C ALA A 119 8.31 -9.21 -24.93
N GLY A 120 9.25 -8.87 -24.04
CA GLY A 120 9.28 -7.57 -23.40
C GLY A 120 9.70 -6.45 -24.34
N PRO A 121 9.47 -5.19 -23.90
CA PRO A 121 9.86 -4.03 -24.69
C PRO A 121 11.39 -3.98 -24.83
N ARG A 122 11.87 -3.48 -25.97
CA ARG A 122 13.33 -3.35 -26.23
C ARG A 122 14.03 -2.42 -25.24
N ARG A 123 13.28 -1.47 -24.67
CA ARG A 123 13.71 -0.56 -23.62
C ARG A 123 12.59 -0.51 -22.59
N LEU A 124 12.94 -0.63 -21.32
CA LEU A 124 11.97 -0.49 -20.26
C LEU A 124 11.47 0.96 -20.19
N PRO A 125 10.20 1.15 -19.80
CA PRO A 125 9.69 2.47 -19.42
C PRO A 125 10.46 3.03 -18.22
N LYS A 126 10.19 4.30 -17.87
CA LYS A 126 10.76 4.90 -16.66
C LYS A 126 10.24 4.24 -15.39
N GLU A 127 8.97 3.88 -15.42
CA GLU A 127 8.23 3.27 -14.33
C GLU A 127 7.65 1.94 -14.82
N LEU A 128 7.75 0.90 -14.00
CA LEU A 128 7.04 -0.35 -14.19
C LEU A 128 5.99 -0.45 -13.10
N ASP A 129 4.73 -0.31 -13.47
CA ASP A 129 3.62 -0.58 -12.58
C ASP A 129 3.23 -2.05 -12.72
N VAL A 130 3.31 -2.80 -11.64
CA VAL A 130 3.04 -4.23 -11.61
C VAL A 130 1.80 -4.46 -10.76
N SER A 131 0.81 -5.13 -11.34
CA SER A 131 -0.40 -5.57 -10.64
C SER A 131 -0.49 -7.09 -10.65
N ILE A 132 -0.90 -7.66 -9.52
CA ILE A 132 -0.99 -9.10 -9.27
C ILE A 132 -2.35 -9.39 -8.66
N GLU A 133 -3.07 -10.33 -9.26
CA GLU A 133 -4.35 -10.81 -8.77
C GLU A 133 -4.25 -12.25 -8.28
N TYR A 134 -4.95 -12.52 -7.17
CA TYR A 134 -4.98 -13.84 -6.55
C TYR A 134 -6.23 -14.62 -6.92
N ALA A 135 -6.09 -15.93 -7.05
CA ALA A 135 -7.17 -16.81 -7.46
C ALA A 135 -8.28 -16.88 -6.40
N GLY A 136 -9.52 -16.69 -6.83
CA GLY A 136 -10.71 -16.90 -5.99
C GLY A 136 -11.00 -15.78 -4.99
N VAL A 137 -10.33 -14.63 -5.11
CA VAL A 137 -10.63 -13.41 -4.38
C VAL A 137 -10.70 -12.24 -5.36
N ASP A 138 -11.55 -11.25 -5.10
CA ASP A 138 -11.63 -10.01 -5.91
C ASP A 138 -10.56 -8.99 -5.49
N ASP A 139 -9.47 -9.45 -4.88
CA ASP A 139 -8.42 -8.62 -4.30
C ASP A 139 -7.05 -8.96 -4.92
N GLY A 140 -6.18 -7.97 -4.90
CA GLY A 140 -4.85 -8.04 -5.52
C GLY A 140 -3.88 -7.08 -4.86
N THR A 141 -2.67 -7.05 -5.36
CA THR A 141 -1.63 -6.14 -4.88
C THR A 141 -0.86 -5.57 -6.07
N GLY A 142 -0.28 -4.40 -5.91
CA GLY A 142 0.56 -3.80 -6.95
C GLY A 142 1.55 -2.81 -6.38
N ASN A 143 2.57 -2.48 -7.18
CA ASN A 143 3.45 -1.34 -6.90
C ASN A 143 4.04 -0.77 -8.19
N VAL A 144 4.40 0.52 -8.14
CA VAL A 144 5.06 1.26 -9.22
C VAL A 144 6.55 1.38 -8.91
N PHE A 145 7.39 0.82 -9.78
CA PHE A 145 8.84 0.83 -9.59
C PHE A 145 9.55 1.77 -10.55
N SER A 146 10.36 2.67 -10.01
CA SER A 146 11.33 3.45 -10.79
C SER A 146 12.45 2.53 -11.32
N VAL A 147 12.49 2.30 -12.63
CA VAL A 147 13.47 1.39 -13.25
C VAL A 147 14.91 1.86 -13.01
N SER A 148 15.15 3.18 -13.04
CA SER A 148 16.47 3.74 -12.76
C SER A 148 16.91 3.57 -11.32
N GLU A 149 15.97 3.62 -10.38
CA GLU A 149 16.26 3.45 -8.96
C GLU A 149 16.59 2.00 -8.63
N VAL A 150 15.74 1.07 -9.08
CA VAL A 150 15.97 -0.37 -8.91
C VAL A 150 17.28 -0.81 -9.56
N ALA A 151 17.59 -0.30 -10.76
CA ALA A 151 18.85 -0.62 -11.45
C ALA A 151 20.09 -0.01 -10.78
N ALA A 152 19.94 1.10 -10.07
CA ALA A 152 21.01 1.72 -9.29
C ALA A 152 21.16 1.10 -7.88
N ALA A 153 20.10 0.45 -7.38
CA ALA A 153 20.11 -0.22 -6.10
C ALA A 153 21.02 -1.44 -6.13
N HIS A 154 21.83 -1.60 -5.07
CA HIS A 154 22.57 -2.84 -4.86
C HIS A 154 21.65 -3.85 -4.16
N VAL A 155 20.99 -4.71 -4.94
CA VAL A 155 20.12 -5.76 -4.40
C VAL A 155 20.92 -7.06 -4.22
N PRO A 156 21.14 -7.53 -2.97
CA PRO A 156 21.85 -8.78 -2.71
C PRO A 156 21.20 -9.97 -3.42
N GLU A 157 21.97 -11.00 -3.76
CA GLU A 157 21.42 -12.21 -4.39
C GLU A 157 20.30 -12.83 -3.53
N GLY A 158 19.21 -13.26 -4.18
CA GLY A 158 18.04 -13.83 -3.50
C GLY A 158 17.11 -12.80 -2.83
N GLN A 159 17.40 -11.51 -2.94
CA GLN A 159 16.55 -10.43 -2.46
C GLN A 159 15.93 -9.61 -3.59
N TYR A 160 14.93 -8.82 -3.22
CA TYR A 160 14.17 -7.91 -4.07
C TYR A 160 14.21 -6.51 -3.48
N TRP A 161 14.24 -5.49 -4.33
CA TRP A 161 14.09 -4.09 -3.94
C TRP A 161 12.62 -3.78 -3.62
N THR A 162 12.35 -3.20 -2.46
CA THR A 162 11.06 -2.64 -2.05
C THR A 162 11.24 -1.18 -1.64
N ASP A 163 10.15 -0.49 -1.31
CA ASP A 163 10.21 0.89 -0.81
C ASP A 163 10.91 1.01 0.56
N HIS A 164 10.98 -0.12 1.30
CA HIS A 164 11.70 -0.25 2.56
C HIS A 164 13.13 -0.81 2.41
N GLY A 165 13.59 -1.02 1.16
CA GLY A 165 14.91 -1.53 0.82
C GLY A 165 14.93 -3.01 0.44
N PRO A 166 16.10 -3.65 0.41
CA PRO A 166 16.20 -5.05 0.02
C PRO A 166 15.52 -6.01 1.01
N MET A 167 14.62 -6.85 0.52
CA MET A 167 13.90 -7.88 1.30
C MET A 167 14.03 -9.25 0.66
N THR A 168 14.05 -10.32 1.47
CA THR A 168 13.96 -11.69 0.94
C THR A 168 12.52 -12.00 0.50
N ALA A 169 12.35 -13.07 -0.27
CA ALA A 169 11.02 -13.54 -0.64
C ALA A 169 10.15 -13.91 0.59
N GLN A 170 10.78 -14.46 1.63
CA GLN A 170 10.09 -14.82 2.87
C GLN A 170 9.69 -13.57 3.65
N ASP A 171 10.56 -12.57 3.77
CA ASP A 171 10.22 -11.31 4.45
C ASP A 171 9.02 -10.62 3.78
N ILE A 172 8.94 -10.72 2.44
CA ILE A 172 7.80 -10.20 1.68
C ILE A 172 6.52 -10.98 2.02
N ASP A 173 6.56 -12.31 2.07
CA ASP A 173 5.41 -13.14 2.44
C ASP A 173 4.97 -12.93 3.90
N ASP A 174 5.93 -12.72 4.81
CA ASP A 174 5.68 -12.54 6.24
C ASP A 174 4.97 -11.21 6.58
N GLN A 175 4.85 -10.29 5.62
CA GLN A 175 3.97 -9.11 5.75
C GLN A 175 2.50 -9.50 5.92
N LEU A 176 2.10 -10.63 5.33
CA LEU A 176 0.76 -11.16 5.48
C LEU A 176 0.64 -11.92 6.81
N LYS A 177 -0.33 -11.52 7.62
CA LYS A 177 -0.71 -12.24 8.84
C LYS A 177 -1.56 -13.47 8.50
N CYS A 178 -0.98 -14.39 7.74
CA CYS A 178 -1.66 -15.60 7.32
C CYS A 178 -1.96 -16.48 8.53
N SER A 179 -3.23 -16.78 8.75
CA SER A 179 -3.62 -17.84 9.68
C SER A 179 -3.13 -19.17 9.12
N SER A 180 -2.30 -19.89 9.85
CA SER A 180 -2.02 -21.30 9.55
C SER A 180 -3.37 -22.02 9.42
N ALA A 181 -3.65 -22.64 8.27
CA ALA A 181 -4.88 -23.41 8.09
C ALA A 181 -4.99 -24.47 9.21
N GLY A 182 -5.83 -24.19 10.21
CA GLY A 182 -5.81 -24.95 11.44
C GLY A 182 -6.71 -24.48 12.57
N GLU A 183 -7.66 -23.57 12.35
CA GLU A 183 -8.77 -23.40 13.29
C GLU A 183 -10.02 -22.97 12.53
N SER A 184 -10.69 -23.94 11.91
CA SER A 184 -12.11 -23.81 11.60
C SER A 184 -12.83 -23.77 12.95
N PRO A 185 -13.44 -22.65 13.36
CA PRO A 185 -14.25 -22.66 14.56
C PRO A 185 -15.48 -23.50 14.25
N SER A 186 -15.61 -24.61 14.98
CA SER A 186 -16.90 -25.22 15.30
C SER A 186 -17.81 -25.49 14.12
N ARG A 187 -17.64 -26.70 13.56
CA ARG A 187 -18.78 -27.50 13.15
C ARG A 187 -19.66 -27.70 14.40
N LEU A 188 -20.59 -26.79 14.64
CA LEU A 188 -21.67 -26.96 15.61
C LEU A 188 -22.99 -26.98 14.85
N GLN A 189 -23.55 -28.20 14.84
CA GLN A 189 -24.95 -28.59 14.62
C GLN A 189 -25.45 -28.60 13.18
#